data_AF-A0A6A6GC63-F1
#
_entry.id   AF-A0A6A6GC63-F1
#
_cell.length_a   1.000
_cell.length_b   1.000
_cell.length_c   1.000
_cell.angle_alpha   90.00
_cell.angle_beta   90.00
_cell.angle_gamma   90.00
#
_symmetry.space_group_name_H-M   'P 1'
#
loop_
_entity.id
_entity.type
_entity.pdbx_description
1 polymer ?
#
loop_
_entity_poly.entity_id
_entity_poly.type
_entity_poly.pdbx_seq_one_letter_code
_entity_poly.pdbx_strand_id
1 'polypeptide(L)'
;MFGTRWVSLLFDKLAGDCGVRLICVDRPGFGGSTPVPLELRMNVWLETVPALLDRLQVEHVALLTHSAGAVYTLNTLIHHRRFLDPVTPFVGFIAPYVPFTLSGAHVTSALSHLPTGMIDGYAGLTTFVRKNIVPSAVWSGSIVSSCAAYLTPRGIDNPEGQASTMVTPSKQYGSDEETSRLIEKLSTEYQLAENNTGANEEAKLCLRKCDDAAWGDAADYKGCIGKITANEASQRSQATLAKLRIESFFAASDLMVAKGGQTYFEQCWRDQNTDSLVEFESSTVPDTDHDSVLADLRKGAVRTIFERIAGLHAAGQNQG
;
A
#
# COMPACT_ATOMS: atom_id res chain seq x y z
N MET A 1 3.88 3.62 -2.87
CA MET A 1 4.82 4.18 -1.85
C MET A 1 4.38 5.53 -1.26
N PHE A 2 3.83 6.47 -2.03
CA PHE A 2 3.43 7.77 -1.48
C PHE A 2 2.11 7.66 -0.71
N GLY A 3 2.14 7.96 0.59
CA GLY A 3 0.95 7.87 1.45
C GLY A 3 0.13 9.12 1.38
N THR A 4 -0.44 9.39 0.20
CA THR A 4 -1.18 10.61 -0.07
C THR A 4 -2.62 10.32 -0.45
N ARG A 5 -3.53 11.21 -0.03
CA ARG A 5 -4.94 11.22 -0.40
C ARG A 5 -5.17 11.30 -1.90
N TRP A 6 -4.24 11.86 -2.68
CA TRP A 6 -4.39 12.00 -4.15
C TRP A 6 -4.57 10.67 -4.87
N VAL A 7 -4.14 9.56 -4.27
CA VAL A 7 -4.40 8.22 -4.80
C VAL A 7 -5.90 7.91 -4.91
N SER A 8 -6.75 8.58 -4.12
CA SER A 8 -8.20 8.44 -4.20
C SER A 8 -8.74 8.82 -5.59
N LEU A 9 -8.18 9.83 -6.25
CA LEU A 9 -8.63 10.24 -7.59
C LEU A 9 -8.48 9.13 -8.63
N LEU A 10 -7.47 8.28 -8.49
CA LEU A 10 -7.25 7.17 -9.41
C LEU A 10 -8.34 6.10 -9.29
N PHE A 11 -8.97 5.99 -8.12
CA PHE A 11 -9.88 4.91 -7.76
C PHE A 11 -11.30 5.37 -7.47
N ASP A 12 -11.58 6.67 -7.41
CA ASP A 12 -12.87 7.23 -6.99
C ASP A 12 -14.03 6.67 -7.82
N LYS A 13 -13.90 6.75 -9.15
CA LYS A 13 -14.90 6.22 -10.07
C LYS A 13 -15.08 4.70 -9.91
N LEU A 14 -13.98 3.96 -9.77
CA LEU A 14 -14.02 2.51 -9.58
C LEU A 14 -14.70 2.14 -8.25
N ALA A 15 -14.38 2.86 -7.18
CA ALA A 15 -14.99 2.68 -5.86
C ALA A 15 -16.50 2.92 -5.94
N GLY A 16 -16.91 4.02 -6.59
CA GLY A 16 -18.32 4.33 -6.85
C GLY A 16 -19.04 3.25 -7.66
N ASP A 17 -18.43 2.75 -8.74
CA ASP A 17 -18.98 1.67 -9.57
C ASP A 17 -19.16 0.37 -8.77
N CYS A 18 -18.27 0.09 -7.81
CA CYS A 18 -18.34 -1.07 -6.93
C CYS A 18 -19.24 -0.86 -5.69
N GLY A 19 -19.76 0.35 -5.45
CA GLY A 19 -20.53 0.68 -4.26
C GLY A 19 -19.69 0.79 -2.98
N VAL A 20 -18.41 1.12 -3.09
CA VAL A 20 -17.48 1.30 -1.97
C VAL A 20 -17.16 2.78 -1.77
N ARG A 21 -17.13 3.23 -0.51
CA ARG A 21 -16.60 4.55 -0.14
C ARG A 21 -15.12 4.43 0.19
N LEU A 22 -14.26 5.11 -0.56
CA LEU A 22 -12.82 5.13 -0.33
C LEU A 22 -12.42 6.27 0.62
N ILE A 23 -11.63 5.96 1.65
CA ILE A 23 -11.02 6.93 2.56
C ILE A 23 -9.50 6.81 2.42
N CYS A 24 -8.85 7.82 1.83
CA CYS A 24 -7.40 7.87 1.70
C CYS A 24 -6.82 8.93 2.64
N VAL A 25 -5.85 8.53 3.46
CA VAL A 25 -5.26 9.38 4.49
C VAL A 25 -3.88 9.83 4.05
N ASP A 26 -3.62 11.13 4.14
CA ASP A 26 -2.25 11.65 4.06
C ASP A 26 -1.49 11.19 5.31
N ARG A 27 -0.43 10.40 5.12
CA ARG A 27 0.48 10.06 6.22
C ARG A 27 1.27 11.30 6.67
N PRO A 28 1.84 11.32 7.88
CA PRO A 28 2.60 12.46 8.37
C PRO A 28 3.68 12.95 7.40
N GLY A 29 3.67 14.26 7.11
CA GLY A 29 4.59 14.89 6.16
C GLY A 29 4.16 14.81 4.68
N PHE A 30 2.98 14.27 4.38
CA PHE A 30 2.36 14.36 3.06
C PHE A 30 1.16 15.30 3.08
N GLY A 31 0.94 16.00 1.96
CA GLY A 31 -0.27 16.76 1.71
C GLY A 31 -0.58 17.77 2.80
N GLY A 32 -1.76 17.60 3.41
CA GLY A 32 -2.23 18.44 4.51
C GLY A 32 -1.82 17.95 5.90
N SER A 33 -1.18 16.78 6.01
CA SER A 33 -0.83 16.19 7.30
C SER A 33 0.45 16.78 7.86
N THR A 34 0.40 17.12 9.15
CA THR A 34 1.54 17.66 9.90
C THR A 34 2.74 16.71 9.82
N PRO A 35 3.95 17.20 9.48
CA PRO A 35 5.18 16.42 9.64
C PRO A 35 5.37 15.99 11.08
N VAL A 36 5.75 14.73 11.29
CA VAL A 36 6.10 14.24 12.62
C VAL A 36 7.48 13.55 12.56
N PRO A 37 8.27 13.66 13.65
CA PRO A 37 9.48 12.88 13.80
C PRO A 37 9.21 11.38 13.64
N LEU A 38 10.16 10.65 13.06
CA LEU A 38 9.96 9.28 12.63
C LEU A 38 9.66 8.33 13.81
N GLU A 39 10.29 8.58 14.95
CA GLU A 39 10.10 7.86 16.21
C GLU A 39 8.70 8.02 16.82
N LEU A 40 7.97 9.08 16.47
CA LEU A 40 6.58 9.32 16.90
C LEU A 40 5.55 8.87 15.86
N ARG A 41 5.99 8.56 14.64
CA ARG A 41 5.11 8.41 13.48
C ARG A 41 4.07 7.32 13.66
N MET A 42 4.46 6.17 14.20
CA MET A 42 3.52 5.06 14.41
C MET A 42 2.51 5.38 15.52
N ASN A 43 2.94 6.01 16.61
CA ASN A 43 2.04 6.42 17.69
C ASN A 43 1.01 7.44 17.18
N VAL A 44 1.47 8.47 16.45
CA VAL A 44 0.58 9.47 15.85
C VAL A 44 -0.37 8.83 14.84
N TRP A 45 0.08 7.86 14.05
CA TRP A 45 -0.80 7.12 13.14
C TRP A 45 -1.91 6.39 13.90
N LEU A 46 -1.56 5.67 14.97
CA LEU A 46 -2.53 4.97 15.82
C LEU A 46 -3.50 5.92 16.52
N GLU A 47 -3.10 7.15 16.84
CA GLU A 47 -4.04 8.17 17.32
C GLU A 47 -4.91 8.77 16.19
N THR A 48 -4.35 8.87 14.99
CA THR A 48 -5.03 9.48 13.83
C THR A 48 -6.19 8.61 13.33
N VAL A 49 -6.02 7.28 13.25
CA VAL A 49 -7.06 6.36 12.77
C VAL A 49 -8.40 6.52 13.53
N PRO A 50 -8.47 6.35 14.87
CA PRO A 50 -9.70 6.51 15.62
C PRO A 50 -10.27 7.94 15.50
N ALA A 51 -9.42 8.97 15.59
CA ALA A 51 -9.87 10.37 15.51
C ALA A 51 -10.49 10.69 14.15
N LEU A 52 -9.91 10.18 13.06
CA LEU A 52 -10.44 10.35 11.71
C LEU A 52 -11.78 9.63 11.55
N LEU A 53 -11.87 8.36 11.96
CA LEU A 53 -13.09 7.57 11.82
C LEU A 53 -14.24 8.15 12.65
N ASP A 54 -13.98 8.60 13.88
CA ASP A 54 -14.94 9.32 14.72
C ASP A 54 -15.42 10.61 14.04
N ARG A 55 -14.49 11.41 13.51
CA ARG A 55 -14.82 12.66 12.80
C ARG A 55 -15.67 12.45 11.54
N LEU A 56 -15.47 11.33 10.87
CA LEU A 56 -16.22 10.90 9.68
C LEU A 56 -17.50 10.14 10.02
N GLN A 57 -17.73 9.85 11.31
CA GLN A 57 -18.85 9.04 11.82
C GLN A 57 -18.90 7.65 11.16
N VAL A 58 -17.74 7.01 11.05
CA VAL A 58 -17.60 5.66 10.48
C VAL A 58 -17.23 4.69 11.60
N GLU A 59 -18.12 3.74 11.87
CA GLU A 59 -17.92 2.74 12.93
C GLU A 59 -17.01 1.59 12.48
N HIS A 60 -17.24 1.09 11.26
CA HIS A 60 -16.51 -0.03 10.68
C HIS A 60 -15.93 0.29 9.31
N VAL A 61 -14.73 -0.23 9.05
CA VAL A 61 -13.99 -0.12 7.79
C VAL A 61 -13.39 -1.46 7.40
N ALA A 62 -13.20 -1.64 6.10
CA ALA A 62 -12.23 -2.58 5.57
C ALA A 62 -10.89 -1.84 5.39
N LEU A 63 -9.77 -2.50 5.67
CA LEU A 63 -8.44 -1.91 5.48
C LEU A 63 -7.85 -2.32 4.14
N LEU A 64 -7.32 -1.36 3.39
CA LEU A 64 -6.58 -1.59 2.15
C LEU A 64 -5.23 -0.88 2.25
N THR A 65 -4.16 -1.56 1.90
CA THR A 65 -2.81 -1.01 2.02
C THR A 65 -1.91 -1.39 0.85
N HIS A 66 -0.92 -0.54 0.59
CA HIS A 66 0.09 -0.75 -0.45
C HIS A 66 1.49 -0.56 0.12
N SER A 67 2.44 -1.43 -0.26
CA SER A 67 3.87 -1.19 -0.01
C SER A 67 4.15 -0.92 1.48
N ALA A 68 4.84 0.17 1.80
CA ALA A 68 5.18 0.62 3.16
C ALA A 68 3.96 0.77 4.09
N GLY A 69 2.76 0.93 3.54
CA GLY A 69 1.53 0.94 4.30
C GLY A 69 1.31 -0.34 5.12
N ALA A 70 1.95 -1.46 4.75
CA ALA A 70 1.88 -2.71 5.51
C ALA A 70 2.31 -2.54 6.97
N VAL A 71 3.35 -1.74 7.23
CA VAL A 71 3.84 -1.46 8.59
C VAL A 71 2.75 -0.79 9.43
N TYR A 72 2.03 0.16 8.84
CA TYR A 72 0.95 0.90 9.48
C TYR A 72 -0.28 0.01 9.72
N THR A 73 -0.67 -0.79 8.72
CA THR A 73 -1.82 -1.70 8.81
C THR A 73 -1.59 -2.77 9.88
N LEU A 74 -0.40 -3.36 9.96
CA LEU A 74 -0.08 -4.38 10.96
C LEU A 74 -0.20 -3.83 12.40
N ASN A 75 0.34 -2.64 12.67
CA ASN A 75 0.14 -1.97 13.96
C ASN A 75 -1.34 -1.65 14.19
N THR A 76 -2.05 -1.14 13.18
CA THR A 76 -3.48 -0.82 13.29
C THR A 76 -4.30 -2.06 13.66
N LEU A 77 -3.98 -3.24 13.13
CA LEU A 77 -4.68 -4.47 13.46
C LEU A 77 -4.49 -4.90 14.92
N ILE A 78 -3.29 -4.72 15.47
CA ILE A 78 -3.04 -5.04 16.89
C ILE A 78 -3.87 -4.12 17.80
N HIS A 79 -3.84 -2.81 17.53
CA HIS A 79 -4.34 -1.80 18.47
C HIS A 79 -5.81 -1.42 18.23
N HIS A 80 -6.32 -1.62 17.01
CA HIS A 80 -7.61 -1.08 16.57
C HIS A 80 -8.48 -2.06 15.79
N ARG A 81 -8.35 -3.37 16.06
CA ARG A 81 -9.20 -4.43 15.49
C ARG A 81 -10.71 -4.13 15.53
N ARG A 82 -11.18 -3.40 16.55
CA ARG A 82 -12.57 -2.99 16.73
C ARG A 82 -13.18 -2.18 15.57
N PHE A 83 -12.35 -1.53 14.75
CA PHE A 83 -12.83 -0.79 13.59
C PHE A 83 -13.04 -1.66 12.36
N LEU A 84 -12.65 -2.94 12.38
CA LEU A 84 -13.11 -3.86 11.35
C LEU A 84 -14.53 -4.32 11.67
N ASP A 85 -15.32 -4.59 10.64
CA ASP A 85 -16.67 -5.13 10.77
C ASP A 85 -16.64 -6.46 11.57
N PRO A 86 -17.54 -6.68 12.55
CA PRO A 86 -17.52 -7.88 13.39
C PRO A 86 -17.98 -9.15 12.64
N VAL A 87 -18.77 -8.99 11.57
CA VAL A 87 -19.35 -10.09 10.77
C VAL A 87 -18.50 -10.36 9.53
N THR A 88 -17.91 -9.31 8.94
CA THR A 88 -17.13 -9.40 7.71
C THR A 88 -15.79 -8.64 7.78
N PRO A 89 -14.93 -8.92 8.78
CA PRO A 89 -13.66 -8.24 8.94
C PRO A 89 -12.71 -8.54 7.77
N PHE A 90 -12.27 -7.49 7.07
CA PHE A 90 -11.46 -7.62 5.85
C PHE A 90 -10.23 -6.72 5.84
N VAL A 91 -9.10 -7.28 5.40
CA VAL A 91 -7.85 -6.57 5.15
C VAL A 91 -7.24 -7.00 3.82
N GLY A 92 -7.03 -6.04 2.93
CA GLY A 92 -6.33 -6.21 1.65
C GLY A 92 -4.91 -5.65 1.70
N PHE A 93 -3.91 -6.49 1.43
CA PHE A 93 -2.53 -6.07 1.24
C PHE A 93 -2.17 -6.14 -0.25
N ILE A 94 -1.73 -5.04 -0.83
CA ILE A 94 -1.22 -4.99 -2.21
C ILE A 94 0.28 -4.74 -2.16
N ALA A 95 1.09 -5.66 -2.69
CA ALA A 95 2.54 -5.63 -2.64
C ALA A 95 3.09 -5.16 -1.28
N PRO A 96 2.70 -5.82 -0.16
CA PRO A 96 3.10 -5.38 1.17
C PRO A 96 4.62 -5.33 1.29
N TYR A 97 5.15 -4.21 1.76
CA TYR A 97 6.58 -4.05 1.93
C TYR A 97 7.12 -5.04 2.97
N VAL A 98 8.22 -5.71 2.61
CA VAL A 98 9.01 -6.55 3.51
C VAL A 98 10.45 -6.04 3.47
N PRO A 99 11.09 -5.82 4.64
CA PRO A 99 12.50 -5.44 4.70
C PRO A 99 13.39 -6.33 3.85
N PHE A 100 14.34 -5.73 3.12
CA PHE A 100 15.28 -6.48 2.27
C PHE A 100 16.10 -7.53 3.02
N THR A 101 16.39 -7.29 4.30
CA THR A 101 17.10 -8.23 5.19
C THR A 101 16.29 -9.50 5.44
N LEU A 102 14.96 -9.43 5.36
CA LEU A 102 14.03 -10.54 5.58
C LEU A 102 13.56 -11.16 4.26
N SER A 103 13.55 -10.38 3.17
CA SER A 103 13.12 -10.83 1.85
C SER A 103 14.15 -11.72 1.14
N GLY A 104 15.39 -11.82 1.64
CA GLY A 104 16.46 -12.58 0.99
C GLY A 104 16.82 -12.07 -0.42
N ALA A 105 16.34 -10.88 -0.80
CA ALA A 105 16.61 -10.30 -2.11
C ALA A 105 18.08 -9.88 -2.19
N HIS A 106 18.84 -10.53 -3.06
CA HIS A 106 20.21 -10.13 -3.42
C HIS A 106 20.21 -8.89 -4.33
N VAL A 107 19.48 -7.83 -3.97
CA VAL A 107 19.83 -6.51 -4.49
C VAL A 107 21.07 -6.11 -3.71
N THR A 108 22.20 -6.02 -4.41
CA THR A 108 23.50 -5.62 -3.82
C THR A 108 23.28 -4.53 -2.77
N SER A 109 23.81 -4.76 -1.58
CA SER A 109 23.59 -3.99 -0.34
C SER A 109 23.98 -2.50 -0.40
N ALA A 110 24.20 -1.94 -1.59
CA ALA A 110 24.58 -0.55 -1.80
C ALA A 110 23.58 0.44 -1.17
N LEU A 111 22.26 0.14 -1.17
CA LEU A 111 21.24 1.02 -0.56
C LEU A 111 21.26 1.01 0.97
N SER A 112 21.49 -0.16 1.59
CA SER A 112 21.59 -0.25 3.05
C SER A 112 22.88 0.36 3.58
N HIS A 113 23.94 0.42 2.76
CA HIS A 113 25.20 1.10 3.09
C HIS A 113 25.26 2.59 2.74
N LEU A 114 24.22 3.17 2.12
CA LEU A 114 24.21 4.62 1.85
C LEU A 114 24.20 5.43 3.17
N PRO A 115 25.08 6.43 3.33
CA PRO A 115 24.99 7.36 4.47
C PRO A 115 23.63 8.08 4.49
N THR A 116 23.04 8.25 5.68
CA THR A 116 21.72 8.89 5.86
C THR A 116 21.66 10.29 5.22
N GLY A 117 22.75 11.05 5.26
CA GLY A 117 22.85 12.38 4.64
C GLY A 117 22.67 12.42 3.11
N MET A 118 22.78 11.29 2.41
CA MET A 118 22.51 11.20 0.96
C MET A 118 21.03 10.96 0.64
N ILE A 119 20.21 10.61 1.64
CA ILE A 119 18.77 10.37 1.53
C ILE A 119 17.97 11.64 1.86
N ASP A 120 18.59 12.64 2.49
CA ASP A 120 17.93 13.87 2.92
C ASP A 120 17.45 14.79 1.79
N GLY A 121 17.75 14.45 0.52
CA GLY A 121 17.21 15.13 -0.66
C GLY A 121 16.44 14.19 -1.57
N TYR A 122 15.20 14.54 -1.92
CA TYR A 122 14.38 13.85 -2.93
C TYR A 122 15.13 13.65 -4.27
N ALA A 123 15.98 14.62 -4.63
CA ALA A 123 16.88 14.54 -5.79
C ALA A 123 17.99 13.48 -5.64
N GLY A 124 18.49 13.23 -4.43
CA GLY A 124 19.54 12.25 -4.15
C GLY A 124 19.04 10.81 -4.27
N LEU A 125 17.85 10.53 -3.70
CA LEU A 125 17.22 9.21 -3.77
C LEU A 125 16.81 8.87 -5.22
N THR A 126 16.17 9.81 -5.93
CA THR A 126 15.80 9.62 -7.34
C THR A 126 17.01 9.50 -8.27
N THR A 127 18.08 10.27 -8.04
CA THR A 127 19.33 10.18 -8.81
C THR A 127 20.08 8.89 -8.52
N PHE A 128 20.07 8.38 -7.28
CA PHE A 128 20.71 7.11 -6.93
C PHE A 128 20.00 5.92 -7.56
N VAL A 129 18.66 5.85 -7.45
CA VAL A 129 17.83 4.84 -8.12
C VAL A 129 18.07 4.87 -9.63
N ARG A 130 18.09 6.08 -10.22
CA ARG A 130 18.39 6.27 -11.64
C ARG A 130 19.81 5.85 -12.06
N LYS A 131 20.83 6.07 -11.22
CA LYS A 131 22.24 5.79 -11.57
C LYS A 131 22.71 4.37 -11.27
N ASN A 132 22.22 3.74 -10.21
CA ASN A 132 22.76 2.46 -9.72
C ASN A 132 21.83 1.24 -9.93
N ILE A 133 20.56 1.46 -10.29
CA ILE A 133 19.61 0.37 -10.55
C ILE A 133 19.31 0.23 -12.06
N VAL A 134 19.69 1.22 -12.89
CA VAL A 134 19.29 1.29 -14.31
C VAL A 134 20.36 0.85 -15.33
N PRO A 135 21.64 0.62 -14.99
CA PRO A 135 22.47 -0.14 -15.92
C PRO A 135 23.23 -1.28 -15.24
N SER A 136 22.73 -2.52 -15.40
CA SER A 136 23.40 -3.55 -16.23
C SER A 136 22.90 -4.97 -15.93
N ALA A 137 21.76 -5.36 -16.51
CA ALA A 137 21.55 -6.67 -17.15
C ALA A 137 20.15 -6.69 -17.80
N VAL A 138 20.16 -6.89 -19.11
CA VAL A 138 19.00 -6.93 -20.01
C VAL A 138 17.98 -7.99 -19.57
N TRP A 139 16.77 -7.61 -19.16
CA TRP A 139 15.57 -8.46 -19.20
C TRP A 139 14.52 -7.79 -20.11
N SER A 140 13.90 -8.59 -20.97
CA SER A 140 13.22 -8.25 -22.23
C SER A 140 12.44 -6.91 -22.29
N GLY A 141 12.89 -6.02 -23.18
CA GLY A 141 12.19 -5.12 -24.12
C GLY A 141 10.90 -4.34 -23.79
N SER A 142 10.17 -4.63 -22.73
CA SER A 142 8.80 -4.12 -22.51
C SER A 142 8.56 -3.57 -21.10
N ILE A 143 9.51 -3.76 -20.18
CA ILE A 143 9.28 -3.59 -18.72
C ILE A 143 9.91 -2.29 -18.18
N VAL A 144 10.92 -1.71 -18.85
CA VAL A 144 11.64 -0.52 -18.35
C VAL A 144 10.84 0.79 -18.54
N SER A 145 9.91 0.84 -19.50
CA SER A 145 9.12 2.05 -19.77
C SER A 145 8.06 2.31 -18.68
N SER A 146 7.52 1.25 -18.08
CA SER A 146 6.41 1.34 -17.11
C SER A 146 6.84 1.95 -15.78
N CYS A 147 8.02 1.60 -15.24
CA CYS A 147 8.52 2.15 -13.98
C CYS A 147 8.94 3.62 -14.11
N ALA A 148 9.44 4.04 -15.27
CA ALA A 148 9.85 5.43 -15.49
C ALA A 148 8.64 6.38 -15.60
N ALA A 149 7.53 5.92 -16.18
CA ALA A 149 6.32 6.72 -16.41
C ALA A 149 5.58 7.12 -15.12
N TYR A 150 5.79 6.41 -14.00
CA TYR A 150 5.18 6.72 -12.70
C TYR A 150 6.10 7.47 -11.74
N LEU A 151 7.41 7.48 -12.00
CA LEU A 151 8.41 8.23 -11.24
C LEU A 151 8.78 9.57 -11.91
N THR A 152 8.22 9.88 -13.07
CA THR A 152 8.38 11.15 -13.77
C THR A 152 7.06 11.92 -13.79
N PRO A 153 7.04 13.22 -13.41
CA PRO A 153 5.93 14.08 -13.77
C PRO A 153 5.77 14.03 -15.30
N ARG A 154 4.60 13.65 -15.79
CA ARG A 154 4.31 13.57 -17.24
C ARG A 154 4.42 14.97 -17.85
N GLY A 155 5.58 15.27 -18.42
CA GLY A 155 5.87 16.59 -19.00
C GLY A 155 6.95 16.59 -20.08
N ILE A 156 7.30 15.44 -20.68
CA ILE A 156 8.17 15.39 -21.86
C ILE A 156 7.56 14.42 -22.87
N ASP A 157 7.24 14.96 -24.04
CA ASP A 157 6.71 14.24 -25.20
C ASP A 157 7.54 12.99 -25.50
N ASN A 158 6.89 11.83 -25.61
CA ASN A 158 7.51 10.64 -26.17
C ASN A 158 6.74 10.25 -27.43
N PRO A 159 7.37 10.26 -28.63
CA PRO A 159 6.72 9.90 -29.87
C PRO A 159 6.58 8.38 -29.98
N GLU A 160 5.38 7.97 -30.37
CA GLU A 160 5.01 6.72 -31.05
C GLU A 160 5.38 5.35 -30.44
N GLY A 161 4.32 4.57 -30.18
CA GLY A 161 4.35 3.14 -30.50
C GLY A 161 4.47 2.15 -29.34
N GLN A 162 3.51 2.15 -28.41
CA GLN A 162 3.08 0.94 -27.70
C GLN A 162 1.67 1.16 -27.14
N ALA A 163 0.71 0.31 -27.55
CA ALA A 163 -0.67 0.38 -27.09
C ALA A 163 -0.71 0.16 -25.57
N SER A 164 -0.92 1.24 -24.82
CA SER A 164 -1.04 1.20 -23.37
C SER A 164 -2.21 0.28 -22.97
N THR A 165 -1.90 -0.76 -22.20
CA THR A 165 -2.86 -1.63 -21.51
C THR A 165 -3.53 -0.94 -20.32
N MET A 166 -3.40 0.37 -20.15
CA MET A 166 -4.15 1.14 -19.16
C MET A 166 -5.56 1.48 -19.65
N VAL A 167 -6.48 1.67 -18.70
CA VAL A 167 -7.80 2.25 -18.98
C VAL A 167 -7.61 3.66 -19.55
N THR A 168 -8.44 4.07 -20.52
CA THR A 168 -8.37 5.44 -21.02
C THR A 168 -8.70 6.42 -19.88
N PRO A 169 -8.05 7.59 -19.80
CA PRO A 169 -8.32 8.57 -18.74
C PRO A 169 -9.83 8.86 -18.57
N SER A 170 -10.55 8.99 -19.68
CA SER A 170 -12.02 9.14 -19.71
C SER A 170 -12.78 8.03 -18.97
N LYS A 171 -12.38 6.77 -19.17
CA LYS A 171 -12.99 5.63 -18.48
C LYS A 171 -12.53 5.53 -17.02
N GLN A 172 -11.31 5.94 -16.73
CA GLN A 172 -10.74 5.92 -15.38
C GLN A 172 -11.44 6.93 -14.47
N TYR A 173 -11.63 8.17 -14.94
CA TYR A 173 -12.27 9.23 -14.16
C TYR A 173 -13.78 9.33 -14.37
N GLY A 174 -14.33 8.64 -15.37
CA GLY A 174 -15.76 8.69 -15.68
C GLY A 174 -16.22 10.04 -16.24
N SER A 175 -15.32 10.75 -16.90
CA SER A 175 -15.56 12.07 -17.50
C SER A 175 -15.16 12.07 -18.99
N ASP A 176 -15.49 13.16 -19.69
CA ASP A 176 -15.02 13.35 -21.06
C ASP A 176 -13.48 13.51 -21.12
N GLU A 177 -12.93 13.41 -22.34
CA GLU A 177 -11.47 13.38 -22.53
C GLU A 177 -10.78 14.69 -22.13
N GLU A 178 -11.44 15.84 -22.34
CA GLU A 178 -10.89 17.15 -21.97
C GLU A 178 -10.83 17.28 -20.45
N THR A 179 -11.93 16.96 -19.77
CA THR A 179 -12.01 16.94 -18.30
C THR A 179 -10.99 15.97 -17.71
N SER A 180 -10.85 14.77 -18.28
CA SER A 180 -9.88 13.77 -17.81
C SER A 180 -8.43 14.23 -17.91
N ARG A 181 -8.05 14.88 -19.02
CA ARG A 181 -6.71 15.47 -19.16
C ARG A 181 -6.49 16.59 -18.13
N LEU A 182 -7.52 17.38 -17.87
CA LEU A 182 -7.45 18.44 -16.86
C LEU A 182 -7.27 17.85 -15.45
N ILE A 183 -7.99 16.76 -15.11
CA ILE A 183 -7.81 16.05 -13.84
C ILE A 183 -6.38 15.55 -13.70
N GLU A 184 -5.81 14.88 -14.72
CA GLU A 184 -4.42 14.40 -14.66
C GLU A 184 -3.41 15.53 -14.48
N LYS A 185 -3.59 16.62 -15.22
CA LYS A 185 -2.73 17.80 -15.13
C LYS A 185 -2.80 18.43 -13.73
N LEU A 186 -4.01 18.76 -13.26
CA LEU A 186 -4.21 19.45 -11.99
C LEU A 186 -3.86 18.57 -10.79
N SER A 187 -4.15 17.28 -10.83
CA SER A 187 -3.77 16.35 -9.75
C SER A 187 -2.25 16.28 -9.60
N THR A 188 -1.51 16.19 -10.71
CA THR A 188 -0.05 16.22 -10.70
C THR A 188 0.47 17.56 -10.16
N GLU A 189 -0.09 18.68 -10.65
CA GLU A 189 0.31 20.03 -10.23
C GLU A 189 0.10 20.24 -8.73
N TYR A 190 -1.08 19.91 -8.20
CA TYR A 190 -1.38 20.06 -6.79
C TYR A 190 -0.61 19.09 -5.89
N GLN A 191 -0.42 17.85 -6.32
CA GLN A 191 0.39 16.89 -5.57
C GLN A 191 1.85 17.35 -5.43
N LEU A 192 2.40 18.01 -6.46
CA LEU A 192 3.77 18.57 -6.43
C LEU A 192 3.86 19.86 -5.62
N ALA A 193 2.78 20.64 -5.55
CA ALA A 193 2.71 21.87 -4.75
C ALA A 193 2.54 21.61 -3.25
N GLU A 194 2.06 20.42 -2.89
CA GLU A 194 1.82 20.02 -1.51
C GLU A 194 3.10 19.60 -0.76
N ASN A 195 3.00 19.57 0.57
CA ASN A 195 4.08 19.08 1.41
C ASN A 195 4.36 17.61 1.09
N ASN A 196 5.63 17.29 0.80
CA ASN A 196 6.09 15.93 0.51
C ASN A 196 7.32 15.54 1.34
N THR A 197 7.63 16.30 2.40
CA THR A 197 8.75 16.03 3.31
C THR A 197 8.71 14.62 3.91
N GLY A 198 7.51 14.05 4.05
CA GLY A 198 7.28 12.68 4.49
C GLY A 198 7.93 11.62 3.60
N ALA A 199 8.22 11.91 2.33
CA ALA A 199 8.80 10.96 1.39
C ALA A 199 10.20 10.47 1.80
N ASN A 200 11.07 11.37 2.27
CA ASN A 200 12.40 11.01 2.75
C ASN A 200 12.32 10.13 4.00
N GLU A 201 11.39 10.45 4.90
CA GLU A 201 11.18 9.70 6.13
C GLU A 201 10.56 8.32 5.87
N GLU A 202 9.68 8.19 4.88
CA GLU A 202 9.21 6.87 4.40
C GLU A 202 10.34 6.03 3.82
N ALA A 203 11.26 6.64 3.07
CA ALA A 203 12.44 5.95 2.57
C ALA A 203 13.35 5.50 3.73
N LYS A 204 13.58 6.34 4.74
CA LYS A 204 14.34 5.98 5.95
C LYS A 204 13.66 4.85 6.72
N LEU A 205 12.34 4.92 6.89
CA LEU A 205 11.52 3.87 7.52
C LEU A 205 11.73 2.54 6.80
N CYS A 206 11.47 2.49 5.49
CA CYS A 206 11.60 1.28 4.68
C CYS A 206 13.03 0.72 4.71
N LEU A 207 14.04 1.58 4.59
CA LEU A 207 15.45 1.16 4.61
C LEU A 207 15.97 0.76 5.99
N ARG A 208 15.13 0.80 7.03
CA ARG A 208 15.51 0.59 8.44
C ARG A 208 16.71 1.46 8.86
N LYS A 209 16.71 2.71 8.41
CA LYS A 209 17.71 3.73 8.80
C LYS A 209 17.22 4.61 9.95
N CYS A 210 16.38 4.04 10.78
CA CYS A 210 15.76 4.62 11.95
C CYS A 210 15.66 3.55 13.03
N ASP A 211 15.37 3.96 14.25
CA ASP A 211 15.17 3.02 15.36
C ASP A 211 13.96 2.11 15.09
N ASP A 212 14.04 0.86 15.53
CA ASP A 212 12.96 -0.14 15.37
C ASP A 212 11.64 0.33 16.03
N ALA A 213 11.72 1.21 17.05
CA ALA A 213 10.56 1.85 17.68
C ALA A 213 9.67 2.58 16.66
N ALA A 214 10.23 3.09 15.56
CA ALA A 214 9.47 3.74 14.49
C ALA A 214 8.54 2.79 13.72
N TRP A 215 8.81 1.48 13.77
CA TRP A 215 7.96 0.44 13.16
C TRP A 215 6.92 -0.13 14.12
N GLY A 216 6.99 0.19 15.41
CA GLY A 216 6.14 -0.40 16.43
C GLY A 216 6.23 -1.93 16.46
N ASP A 217 5.10 -2.60 16.61
CA ASP A 217 5.05 -4.08 16.62
C ASP A 217 5.52 -4.70 15.30
N ALA A 218 5.35 -3.99 14.19
CA ALA A 218 5.77 -4.45 12.87
C ALA A 218 7.30 -4.47 12.69
N ALA A 219 8.11 -4.07 13.68
CA ALA A 219 9.56 -4.33 13.64
C ALA A 219 9.89 -5.83 13.50
N ASP A 220 9.03 -6.70 14.05
CA ASP A 220 9.03 -8.15 13.86
C ASP A 220 7.69 -8.60 13.26
N TYR A 221 7.62 -8.80 11.95
CA TYR A 221 6.37 -9.19 11.27
C TYR A 221 5.81 -10.51 11.81
N LYS A 222 6.66 -11.50 12.08
CA LYS A 222 6.21 -12.82 12.54
C LYS A 222 5.63 -12.72 13.95
N GLY A 223 6.31 -12.02 14.85
CA GLY A 223 5.81 -11.74 16.20
C GLY A 223 4.55 -10.87 16.19
N CYS A 224 4.52 -9.83 15.37
CA CYS A 224 3.36 -8.94 15.18
C CYS A 224 2.13 -9.73 14.74
N ILE A 225 2.26 -10.57 13.71
CA ILE A 225 1.17 -11.39 13.20
C ILE A 225 0.72 -12.41 14.24
N GLY A 226 1.65 -13.02 14.99
CA GLY A 226 1.31 -13.88 16.13
C GLY A 226 0.48 -13.17 17.20
N LYS A 227 0.77 -11.89 17.50
CA LYS A 227 -0.04 -11.06 18.41
C LYS A 227 -1.43 -10.78 17.85
N ILE A 228 -1.56 -10.47 16.56
CA ILE A 228 -2.86 -10.28 15.89
C ILE A 228 -3.72 -11.52 16.07
N THR A 229 -3.17 -12.70 15.77
CA THR A 229 -3.85 -13.97 15.98
C THR A 229 -4.28 -14.19 17.43
N ALA A 230 -3.39 -13.95 18.39
CA ALA A 230 -3.71 -14.11 19.81
C ALA A 230 -4.86 -13.18 20.23
N ASN A 231 -4.88 -11.96 19.68
CA ASN A 231 -6.00 -11.03 19.89
C ASN A 231 -7.30 -11.58 19.31
N GLU A 232 -7.32 -12.10 18.08
CA GLU A 232 -8.52 -12.75 17.51
C GLU A 232 -9.02 -13.91 18.37
N ALA A 233 -8.10 -14.75 18.89
CA ALA A 233 -8.46 -15.86 19.78
C ALA A 233 -9.14 -15.36 21.06
N SER A 234 -8.58 -14.31 21.68
CA SER A 234 -9.11 -13.73 22.91
C SER A 234 -10.49 -13.12 22.71
N GLN A 235 -10.70 -12.37 21.62
CA GLN A 235 -11.97 -11.70 21.35
C GLN A 235 -13.07 -12.68 20.97
N ARG A 236 -12.74 -13.73 20.21
CA ARG A 236 -13.71 -14.78 19.86
C ARG A 236 -14.17 -15.61 21.05
N SER A 237 -13.35 -15.71 22.10
CA SER A 237 -13.79 -16.33 23.35
C SER A 237 -14.82 -15.49 24.12
N GLN A 238 -14.89 -14.18 23.82
CA GLN A 238 -15.75 -13.21 24.50
C GLN A 238 -16.96 -12.78 23.66
N ALA A 239 -16.93 -12.97 22.33
CA ALA A 239 -17.98 -12.58 21.40
C ALA A 239 -18.05 -13.51 20.17
N THR A 240 -19.20 -13.56 19.50
CA THR A 240 -19.38 -14.25 18.22
C THR A 240 -18.80 -13.42 17.07
N LEU A 241 -17.47 -13.27 17.03
CA LEU A 241 -16.77 -12.62 15.93
C LEU A 241 -16.51 -13.60 14.78
N ALA A 242 -16.68 -13.11 13.54
CA ALA A 242 -16.26 -13.82 12.35
C ALA A 242 -14.73 -13.91 12.24
N LYS A 243 -14.25 -14.84 11.40
CA LYS A 243 -12.82 -14.97 11.11
C LYS A 243 -12.30 -13.72 10.42
N LEU A 244 -11.12 -13.23 10.82
CA LEU A 244 -10.44 -12.15 10.13
C LEU A 244 -10.02 -12.61 8.74
N ARG A 245 -10.53 -11.98 7.69
CA ARG A 245 -10.15 -12.28 6.30
C ARG A 245 -9.02 -11.36 5.84
N ILE A 246 -7.95 -11.97 5.34
CA ILE A 246 -6.76 -11.28 4.86
C ILE A 246 -6.45 -11.77 3.46
N GLU A 247 -6.41 -10.84 2.51
CA GLU A 247 -6.03 -11.13 1.13
C GLU A 247 -4.78 -10.34 0.74
N SER A 248 -3.77 -11.04 0.25
CA SER A 248 -2.53 -10.44 -0.24
C SER A 248 -2.37 -10.62 -1.74
N PHE A 249 -2.09 -9.52 -2.44
CA PHE A 249 -1.86 -9.50 -3.87
C PHE A 249 -0.43 -9.05 -4.15
N PHE A 250 0.37 -9.90 -4.76
CA PHE A 250 1.75 -9.61 -5.14
C PHE A 250 1.86 -9.39 -6.64
N ALA A 251 2.79 -8.55 -7.07
CA ALA A 251 3.08 -8.39 -8.49
C ALA A 251 3.90 -9.57 -9.02
N ALA A 252 3.73 -9.91 -10.30
CA ALA A 252 4.57 -10.91 -10.95
C ALA A 252 6.05 -10.49 -11.03
N SER A 253 6.32 -9.18 -11.19
CA SER A 253 7.66 -8.61 -11.28
C SER A 253 7.84 -7.45 -10.30
N ASP A 254 8.05 -7.77 -9.03
CA ASP A 254 8.28 -6.78 -7.97
C ASP A 254 9.76 -6.76 -7.55
N LEU A 255 10.50 -5.70 -7.88
CA LEU A 255 11.91 -5.53 -7.49
C LEU A 255 12.09 -5.05 -6.04
N MET A 256 11.03 -4.51 -5.42
CA MET A 256 11.07 -3.93 -4.09
C MET A 256 10.83 -4.98 -3.00
N VAL A 257 9.80 -5.80 -3.19
CA VAL A 257 9.49 -6.91 -2.26
C VAL A 257 10.26 -8.16 -2.67
N ALA A 258 10.43 -8.38 -3.97
CA ALA A 258 10.97 -9.60 -4.55
C ALA A 258 10.22 -10.88 -4.14
N LYS A 259 10.53 -12.00 -4.81
CA LYS A 259 9.86 -13.26 -4.52
C LYS A 259 10.09 -13.74 -3.09
N GLY A 260 11.28 -13.51 -2.53
CA GLY A 260 11.58 -13.92 -1.17
C GLY A 260 10.82 -13.09 -0.12
N GLY A 261 10.54 -11.81 -0.37
CA GLY A 261 9.70 -10.99 0.52
C GLY A 261 8.25 -11.47 0.51
N GLN A 262 7.73 -11.82 -0.67
CA GLN A 262 6.43 -12.48 -0.79
C GLN A 262 6.40 -13.78 0.04
N THR A 263 7.37 -14.68 -0.17
CA THR A 263 7.44 -15.96 0.55
C THR A 263 7.50 -15.74 2.06
N TYR A 264 8.33 -14.81 2.54
CA TYR A 264 8.44 -14.47 3.95
C TYR A 264 7.12 -13.95 4.53
N PHE A 265 6.45 -13.02 3.85
CA PHE A 265 5.18 -12.46 4.31
C PHE A 265 4.09 -13.55 4.38
N GLU A 266 4.00 -14.40 3.36
CA GLU A 266 3.07 -15.52 3.33
C GLU A 266 3.34 -16.52 4.46
N GLN A 267 4.61 -16.84 4.73
CA GLN A 267 5.00 -17.71 5.84
C GLN A 267 4.62 -17.12 7.20
N CYS A 268 4.76 -15.81 7.40
CA CYS A 268 4.40 -15.17 8.67
C CYS A 268 2.93 -15.39 9.05
N TRP A 269 2.02 -15.46 8.06
CA TRP A 269 0.61 -15.78 8.27
C TRP A 269 0.35 -17.29 8.38
N ARG A 270 0.92 -18.10 7.48
CA ARG A 270 0.67 -19.56 7.45
C ARG A 270 1.25 -20.30 8.66
N ASP A 271 2.40 -19.87 9.16
CA ASP A 271 3.11 -20.53 10.28
C ASP A 271 2.34 -20.46 11.61
N GLN A 272 1.38 -19.55 11.74
CA GLN A 272 0.65 -19.36 13.00
C GLN A 272 -0.38 -20.48 13.26
N ASN A 273 -0.69 -21.31 12.25
CA ASN A 273 -1.70 -22.38 12.31
C ASN A 273 -3.09 -21.87 12.77
N THR A 274 -3.58 -20.83 12.09
CA THR A 274 -4.71 -20.00 12.56
C THR A 274 -5.95 -20.14 11.72
N ASP A 275 -6.09 -21.22 10.94
CA ASP A 275 -7.17 -21.39 9.97
C ASP A 275 -8.57 -21.29 10.60
N SER A 276 -8.67 -21.51 11.92
CA SER A 276 -9.91 -21.31 12.68
C SER A 276 -10.22 -19.85 13.01
N LEU A 277 -9.24 -18.95 13.03
CA LEU A 277 -9.32 -17.54 13.46
C LEU A 277 -9.11 -16.54 12.33
N VAL A 278 -8.18 -16.83 11.42
CA VAL A 278 -7.78 -15.97 10.31
C VAL A 278 -7.87 -16.77 9.02
N GLU A 279 -8.56 -16.24 8.02
CA GLU A 279 -8.57 -16.74 6.65
C GLU A 279 -7.55 -15.94 5.85
N PHE A 280 -6.41 -16.55 5.51
CA PHE A 280 -5.35 -15.91 4.73
C PHE A 280 -5.28 -16.48 3.31
N GLU A 281 -5.48 -15.60 2.32
CA GLU A 281 -5.30 -15.91 0.91
C GLU A 281 -4.21 -15.02 0.31
N SER A 282 -3.43 -15.57 -0.62
CA SER A 282 -2.40 -14.84 -1.33
C SER A 282 -2.40 -15.20 -2.81
N SER A 283 -2.28 -14.19 -3.68
CA SER A 283 -2.18 -14.40 -5.13
C SER A 283 -1.08 -13.55 -5.75
N THR A 284 -0.60 -13.98 -6.91
CA THR A 284 0.34 -13.21 -7.73
C THR A 284 -0.37 -12.77 -8.99
N VAL A 285 -0.37 -11.46 -9.24
CA VAL A 285 -1.06 -10.84 -10.37
C VAL A 285 -0.13 -10.83 -11.58
N PRO A 286 -0.47 -11.52 -12.68
CA PRO A 286 0.38 -11.58 -13.87
C PRO A 286 0.54 -10.21 -14.52
N ASP A 287 1.63 -10.01 -15.26
CA ASP A 287 1.93 -8.78 -16.02
C ASP A 287 1.92 -7.49 -15.19
N THR A 288 2.15 -7.57 -13.87
CA THR A 288 2.21 -6.39 -12.99
C THR A 288 3.56 -6.28 -12.28
N ASP A 289 3.90 -5.04 -11.96
CA ASP A 289 5.00 -4.61 -11.12
C ASP A 289 4.50 -4.03 -9.79
N HIS A 290 5.43 -3.59 -8.94
CA HIS A 290 5.14 -3.09 -7.59
C HIS A 290 4.03 -2.01 -7.54
N ASP A 291 3.97 -1.13 -8.53
CA ASP A 291 3.01 -0.03 -8.57
C ASP A 291 1.79 -0.38 -9.45
N SER A 292 1.99 -1.06 -10.59
CA SER A 292 0.88 -1.42 -11.49
C SER A 292 -0.05 -2.47 -10.91
N VAL A 293 0.38 -3.30 -9.94
CA VAL A 293 -0.52 -4.20 -9.20
C VAL A 293 -1.56 -3.44 -8.36
N LEU A 294 -1.28 -2.19 -8.00
CA LEU A 294 -2.24 -1.26 -7.38
C LEU A 294 -2.97 -0.43 -8.46
N ALA A 295 -2.22 0.19 -9.36
CA ALA A 295 -2.74 1.25 -10.23
C ALA A 295 -3.51 0.77 -11.47
N ASP A 296 -3.26 -0.45 -11.97
CA ASP A 296 -3.96 -0.96 -13.15
C ASP A 296 -5.40 -1.38 -12.78
N LEU A 297 -6.40 -0.60 -13.22
CA LEU A 297 -7.81 -0.85 -12.90
C LEU A 297 -8.42 -2.08 -13.61
N ARG A 298 -7.72 -2.66 -14.60
CA ARG A 298 -8.16 -3.87 -15.32
C ARG A 298 -7.50 -5.12 -14.78
N LYS A 299 -6.19 -5.07 -14.57
CA LYS A 299 -5.37 -6.23 -14.19
C LYS A 299 -4.96 -6.23 -12.73
N GLY A 300 -4.84 -5.06 -12.11
CA GLY A 300 -4.42 -4.90 -10.72
C GLY A 300 -5.46 -5.39 -9.72
N ALA A 301 -5.08 -5.36 -8.44
CA ALA A 301 -5.84 -5.98 -7.36
C ALA A 301 -7.02 -5.14 -6.85
N VAL A 302 -7.01 -3.82 -7.07
CA VAL A 302 -7.95 -2.89 -6.42
C VAL A 302 -9.41 -3.21 -6.76
N ARG A 303 -9.71 -3.49 -8.04
CA ARG A 303 -11.07 -3.88 -8.46
C ARG A 303 -11.55 -5.11 -7.71
N THR A 304 -10.74 -6.18 -7.71
CA THR A 304 -11.05 -7.43 -7.02
C THR A 304 -11.35 -7.19 -5.54
N ILE A 305 -10.55 -6.34 -4.89
CA ILE A 305 -10.74 -6.00 -3.48
C ILE A 305 -12.02 -5.20 -3.25
N PHE A 306 -12.33 -4.22 -4.09
CA PHE A 306 -13.57 -3.44 -3.94
C PHE A 306 -14.81 -4.31 -4.15
N GLU A 307 -14.81 -5.16 -5.17
CA GLU A 307 -15.89 -6.11 -5.43
C GLU A 307 -16.04 -7.11 -4.26
N ARG A 308 -14.92 -7.55 -3.66
CA ARG A 308 -14.93 -8.39 -2.45
C ARG A 308 -15.56 -7.68 -1.26
N ILE A 309 -15.14 -6.44 -0.96
CA ILE A 309 -15.66 -5.65 0.16
C ILE A 309 -17.17 -5.42 -0.02
N ALA A 310 -17.60 -5.04 -1.22
CA ALA A 310 -19.02 -4.85 -1.54
C ALA A 310 -19.83 -6.15 -1.35
N GLY A 311 -19.31 -7.28 -1.83
CA GLY A 311 -19.94 -8.59 -1.67
C GLY A 311 -20.04 -9.04 -0.21
N LEU A 312 -18.99 -8.80 0.58
CA LEU A 312 -18.98 -9.08 2.02
C LEU A 312 -20.02 -8.24 2.76
N HIS A 313 -20.08 -6.93 2.47
CA HIS A 313 -21.08 -6.05 3.07
C HIS A 313 -22.52 -6.51 2.78
N ALA A 314 -22.81 -6.87 1.53
CA ALA A 314 -24.12 -7.41 1.15
C ALA A 314 -24.44 -8.75 1.83
N ALA A 315 -23.45 -9.61 2.04
CA ALA A 315 -23.63 -10.88 2.76
C ALA A 315 -23.87 -10.66 4.27
N GLY A 316 -23.18 -9.68 4.88
CA GLY A 316 -23.34 -9.32 6.29
C GLY A 316 -24.72 -8.74 6.61
N GLN A 317 -25.27 -7.91 5.72
CA GLN A 317 -26.63 -7.36 5.87
C GLN A 317 -27.73 -8.44 5.85
N ASN A 318 -27.49 -9.59 5.22
CA ASN A 318 -28.47 -10.69 5.19
C ASN A 318 -28.39 -11.60 6.43
N GLN A 319 -27.41 -11.40 7.32
CA GLN A 319 -27.17 -12.23 8.51
C GLN A 319 -27.52 -11.52 9.83
N GLY A 320 -27.66 -10.18 9.82
CA GLY A 320 -28.08 -9.36 10.96
C GLY A 320 -29.57 -9.08 10.95
#